data_AF-A0A815P488-F1
#
_entry.id   AF-A0A815P488-F1
#
_cell.length_a   1.000
_cell.length_b   1.000
_cell.length_c   1.000
_cell.angle_alpha   90.00
_cell.angle_beta   90.00
_cell.angle_gamma   90.00
#
_symmetry.space_group_name_H-M   'P 1'
#
loop_
_entity.id
_entity.type
_entity.pdbx_description
1 polymer ?
#
loop_
_entity_poly.entity_id
_entity_poly.type
_entity_poly.pdbx_seq_one_letter_code
_entity_poly.pdbx_strand_id
1 'polypeptide(L)'
;MKILFSDKKIFDINGVYNSQNDRIWAVDRAQAYTKGGREQVQQFPQKVMVWLGACSKGVTPLVILDRKPKPKGDKGTVDHVRYIQEVLPVALAYGNEVFGDD
;
A
#
# COMPACT_ATOMS: atom_id res chain seq x y z
N MET A 1 -6.70 7.15 25.43
CA MET A 1 -5.55 6.38 24.90
C MET A 1 -5.01 7.11 23.68
N LYS A 2 -3.77 7.62 23.74
CA LYS A 2 -3.13 8.41 22.69
C LYS A 2 -2.18 7.52 21.88
N ILE A 3 -2.74 6.68 21.02
CA ILE A 3 -1.97 5.73 20.21
C ILE A 3 -2.27 5.97 18.74
N LEU A 4 -1.22 6.21 17.95
CA LEU A 4 -1.25 6.20 16.49
C LEU A 4 -0.66 4.87 16.01
N PHE A 5 -1.50 3.99 15.51
CA PHE A 5 -1.06 2.78 14.82
C PHE A 5 -0.58 3.17 13.42
N SER A 6 0.43 2.50 12.89
CA SER A 6 0.87 2.75 11.52
C SER A 6 1.44 1.50 10.88
N ASP A 7 1.38 1.43 9.56
CA ASP A 7 2.00 0.34 8.80
C ASP A 7 2.45 0.80 7.42
N LYS A 8 3.32 0.00 6.80
CA LYS A 8 3.75 0.16 5.41
C LYS A 8 3.17 -0.98 4.56
N LYS A 9 2.55 -0.62 3.43
CA LYS A 9 2.01 -1.62 2.49
C LYS A 9 2.53 -1.38 1.08
N ILE A 10 2.78 -2.46 0.34
CA ILE A 10 3.13 -2.41 -1.09
C ILE A 10 1.89 -2.74 -1.91
N PHE A 11 1.60 -1.90 -2.91
CA PHE A 11 0.55 -2.07 -3.90
C PHE A 11 1.14 -2.24 -5.29
N ASP A 12 0.52 -3.08 -6.12
CA ASP A 12 0.95 -3.32 -7.50
C ASP A 12 0.11 -2.44 -8.45
N ILE A 13 0.73 -1.47 -9.13
CA ILE A 13 0.08 -0.44 -9.98
C ILE A 13 -0.50 -1.06 -11.27
N ASN A 14 0.06 -2.17 -11.75
CA ASN A 14 -0.41 -2.88 -12.96
C ASN A 14 -1.19 -4.15 -12.66
N GLY A 15 -1.60 -4.37 -11.42
CA GLY A 15 -2.53 -5.44 -11.06
C GLY A 15 -3.95 -5.05 -11.44
N VAL A 16 -4.29 -5.03 -12.73
CA VAL A 16 -5.66 -4.76 -13.24
C VAL A 16 -6.69 -5.62 -12.51
N TYR A 17 -6.26 -6.82 -12.09
CA TYR A 17 -7.05 -7.78 -11.35
C TYR A 17 -6.41 -8.07 -9.99
N ASN A 18 -7.07 -7.62 -8.93
CA ASN A 18 -6.80 -8.12 -7.59
C ASN A 18 -7.51 -9.47 -7.43
N SER A 19 -6.78 -10.58 -7.55
CA SER A 19 -7.33 -11.94 -7.46
C SER A 19 -8.09 -12.24 -6.16
N GLN A 20 -7.91 -11.45 -5.09
CA GLN A 20 -8.68 -11.61 -3.85
C GLN A 20 -10.10 -11.02 -3.96
N ASN A 21 -10.26 -10.00 -4.80
CA ASN A 21 -11.52 -9.28 -5.02
C ASN A 21 -12.19 -9.66 -6.35
N ASP A 22 -11.45 -10.20 -7.30
CA ASP A 22 -11.97 -10.67 -8.59
C ASP A 22 -12.51 -12.10 -8.48
N ARG A 23 -13.69 -12.22 -7.88
CA ARG A 23 -14.41 -13.50 -7.74
C ARG A 23 -15.53 -13.57 -8.76
N ILE A 24 -15.45 -14.56 -9.64
CA ILE A 24 -16.50 -14.89 -10.58
C ILE A 24 -17.33 -16.08 -10.10
N TRP A 25 -18.65 -15.94 -10.13
CA TRP A 25 -19.54 -17.07 -9.86
C TRP A 25 -19.59 -17.99 -11.08
N ALA A 26 -19.03 -19.19 -10.94
CA ALA A 26 -19.02 -20.21 -11.98
C ALA A 26 -19.25 -21.60 -11.38
N VAL A 27 -20.02 -22.42 -12.08
CA VAL A 27 -20.34 -23.81 -11.71
C VAL A 27 -19.14 -24.72 -11.98
N ASP A 28 -18.35 -24.39 -13.01
CA ASP A 28 -17.15 -25.11 -13.37
C ASP A 28 -16.08 -24.18 -13.96
N ARG A 29 -14.90 -24.76 -14.20
CA ARG A 29 -13.73 -24.05 -14.73
C ARG A 29 -13.93 -23.56 -16.17
N ALA A 30 -14.70 -24.28 -17.00
CA ALA A 30 -14.94 -23.86 -18.38
C ALA A 30 -15.82 -22.61 -18.43
N GLN A 31 -16.89 -22.59 -17.62
CA GLN A 31 -17.74 -21.42 -17.43
C GLN A 31 -16.95 -20.25 -16.83
N ALA A 32 -16.03 -20.53 -15.91
CA ALA A 32 -15.14 -19.51 -15.37
C ALA A 32 -14.28 -18.87 -16.47
N TYR A 33 -13.75 -19.66 -17.40
CA TYR A 33 -12.97 -19.15 -18.54
C TYR A 33 -13.79 -18.28 -19.50
N THR A 34 -15.00 -18.71 -19.86
CA THR A 34 -15.88 -17.91 -20.73
C THR A 34 -16.28 -16.57 -20.10
N LYS A 35 -16.37 -16.51 -18.76
CA LYS A 35 -16.71 -15.29 -18.01
C LYS A 35 -15.51 -14.36 -17.76
N GLY A 36 -14.35 -14.63 -18.35
CA GLY A 36 -13.15 -13.80 -18.17
C GLY A 36 -12.31 -14.16 -16.95
N GLY A 37 -12.49 -15.34 -16.35
CA GLY A 37 -11.74 -15.78 -15.16
C GLY A 37 -10.25 -16.07 -15.35
N ARG A 38 -9.68 -15.69 -16.50
CA ARG A 38 -8.25 -15.82 -16.80
C ARG A 38 -7.77 -14.53 -17.42
N GLU A 39 -7.08 -13.76 -16.60
CA GLU A 39 -6.49 -12.50 -17.02
C GLU A 39 -4.98 -12.63 -17.03
N GLN A 40 -4.34 -12.14 -18.09
CA GLN A 40 -2.89 -12.13 -18.16
C GLN A 40 -2.35 -11.11 -17.16
N VAL A 41 -1.62 -11.60 -16.16
CA VAL A 41 -0.95 -10.76 -15.18
C VAL A 41 0.49 -10.52 -15.64
N GLN A 42 0.94 -9.28 -15.60
CA GLN A 42 2.35 -8.95 -15.84
C GLN A 42 3.21 -9.64 -14.78
N GLN A 43 4.25 -10.37 -15.18
CA GLN A 43 5.12 -11.14 -14.27
C GLN A 43 5.82 -10.25 -13.21
N PHE A 44 6.01 -8.96 -13.50
CA PHE A 44 6.64 -7.98 -12.62
C PHE A 44 5.90 -6.63 -12.70
N PRO A 45 4.74 -6.49 -12.05
CA PRO A 45 4.01 -5.23 -12.08
C PRO A 45 4.82 -4.13 -11.35
N GLN A 46 4.63 -2.89 -11.78
CA GLN A 46 5.14 -1.74 -11.01
C GLN A 46 4.54 -1.76 -9.61
N LYS A 47 5.35 -1.39 -8.60
CA LYS A 47 4.94 -1.45 -7.20
C LYS A 47 5.16 -0.09 -6.53
N VAL A 48 4.17 0.34 -5.76
CA VAL A 48 4.26 1.52 -4.89
C VAL A 48 4.20 1.08 -3.45
N MET A 49 5.10 1.60 -2.61
CA MET A 49 4.97 1.45 -1.17
C MET A 49 4.25 2.67 -0.63
N VAL A 50 3.30 2.47 0.28
CA VAL A 50 2.66 3.56 1.00
C VAL A 50 2.80 3.34 2.49
N TRP A 51 2.73 4.43 3.23
CA TRP A 51 2.59 4.45 4.67
C TRP A 51 1.30 5.18 5.05
N LEU A 52 0.62 4.66 6.07
CA LEU A 52 -0.56 5.27 6.65
C LEU A 52 -0.56 5.06 8.17
N GLY A 53 -0.94 6.09 8.91
CA GLY A 53 -1.27 6.00 10.32
C GLY A 53 -2.78 6.05 10.56
N ALA A 54 -3.26 5.39 11.60
CA ALA A 54 -4.65 5.39 12.03
C ALA A 54 -4.77 5.42 13.55
N CYS A 55 -5.73 6.19 14.06
CA CYS A 55 -6.09 6.23 15.46
C CYS A 55 -7.59 6.44 15.63
N SER A 56 -8.06 6.55 16.87
CA SER A 56 -9.49 6.79 17.17
C SER A 56 -10.02 8.12 16.63
N LYS A 57 -9.15 9.08 16.31
CA LYS A 57 -9.51 10.41 15.78
C LYS A 57 -9.53 10.46 14.24
N GLY A 58 -8.99 9.45 13.55
CA GLY A 58 -8.96 9.42 12.08
C GLY A 58 -7.72 8.74 11.51
N VAL A 59 -7.40 9.08 10.27
CA VAL A 59 -6.23 8.58 9.52
C VAL A 59 -5.33 9.72 9.11
N THR A 60 -4.02 9.48 9.10
CA THR A 60 -3.03 10.46 8.65
C THR A 60 -3.18 10.73 7.15
N PRO A 61 -2.63 11.84 6.64
CA PRO A 61 -2.32 11.96 5.23
C PRO A 61 -1.53 10.74 4.74
N LEU A 62 -1.87 10.26 3.54
CA LEU A 62 -1.19 9.11 2.92
C LEU A 62 0.21 9.52 2.45
N VAL A 63 1.23 8.75 2.82
CA VAL A 63 2.60 8.97 2.34
C VAL A 63 2.93 7.93 1.28
N ILE A 64 3.19 8.40 0.06
CA ILE A 64 3.60 7.55 -1.07
C ILE A 64 5.13 7.50 -1.11
N LEU A 65 5.68 6.33 -0.81
CA LEU A 65 7.12 6.05 -0.77
C LEU A 65 7.53 5.44 -2.11
N ASP A 66 7.53 6.28 -3.15
CA ASP A 66 7.75 5.82 -4.51
C ASP A 66 9.13 5.18 -4.69
N ARG A 67 9.18 4.06 -5.42
CA ARG A 67 10.44 3.40 -5.75
C ARG A 67 11.13 4.20 -6.85
N LYS A 68 12.19 4.95 -6.53
CA LYS A 68 13.12 5.41 -7.57
C LYS A 68 13.62 4.17 -8.33
N PRO A 69 13.58 4.15 -9.68
CA PRO A 69 14.16 3.06 -10.44
C PRO A 69 15.65 3.00 -10.13
N LYS A 70 16.09 1.91 -9.50
CA LYS A 70 17.49 1.60 -9.28
C LYS A 70 17.92 0.41 -10.16
N PRO A 71 19.21 0.33 -10.52
CA PRO A 71 19.74 -0.80 -11.30
C PRO A 71 19.46 -2.15 -10.62
N LYS A 72 19.35 -3.21 -11.45
CA LYS A 72 19.01 -4.58 -11.04
C LYS A 72 19.77 -5.02 -9.79
N GLY A 73 19.03 -5.40 -8.74
CA GLY A 73 19.57 -6.07 -7.54
C GLY A 73 19.21 -5.40 -6.22
N ASP A 74 18.91 -4.11 -6.23
CA ASP A 74 18.53 -3.38 -5.02
C ASP A 74 17.00 -3.48 -4.81
N LYS A 75 16.57 -4.32 -3.87
CA LYS A 75 15.16 -4.47 -3.51
C LYS A 75 14.74 -3.22 -2.75
N GLY A 76 14.39 -2.14 -3.46
CA GLY A 76 13.99 -0.84 -2.90
C GLY A 76 13.10 -0.97 -1.67
N THR A 77 13.76 -0.93 -0.51
CA THR A 77 13.19 -0.92 0.83
C THR A 77 13.27 0.51 1.32
N VAL A 78 12.25 0.94 2.05
CA VAL A 78 12.32 2.20 2.80
C VAL A 78 13.34 1.97 3.91
N ASP A 79 14.52 2.57 3.75
CA ASP A 79 15.53 2.61 4.79
C ASP A 79 15.11 3.57 5.92
N HIS A 80 15.87 3.55 7.01
CA HIS A 80 15.61 4.38 8.17
C HIS A 80 15.73 5.88 7.87
N VAL A 81 16.64 6.28 6.99
CA VAL A 81 16.86 7.69 6.63
C VAL A 81 15.64 8.24 5.93
N ARG A 82 15.17 7.52 4.91
CA ARG A 82 13.99 7.89 4.13
C ARG A 82 12.73 7.89 4.99
N TYR A 83 12.60 6.94 5.92
CA TYR A 83 11.51 6.94 6.89
C TYR A 83 11.51 8.18 7.78
N ILE A 84 12.68 8.55 8.32
CA ILE A 84 12.83 9.74 9.17
C ILE A 84 12.52 11.02 8.37
N GLN A 85 12.87 11.07 7.09
CA GLN A 85 12.67 12.26 6.26
C GLN A 85 11.24 12.41 5.73
N GLU A 86 10.62 11.32 5.27
CA GLU A 86 9.33 11.36 4.56
C GLU A 86 8.14 11.01 5.46
N VAL A 87 8.31 10.10 6.43
CA VAL A 87 7.20 9.57 7.24
C VAL A 87 7.10 10.25 8.60
N LEU A 88 8.22 10.36 9.32
CA LEU A 88 8.23 10.87 10.69
C LEU A 88 7.62 12.27 10.83
N PRO A 89 7.88 13.26 9.94
CA PRO A 89 7.29 14.59 10.06
C PRO A 89 5.77 14.56 9.95
N VAL A 90 5.22 13.72 9.07
CA VAL A 90 3.78 13.55 8.89
C VAL A 90 3.15 12.92 10.12
N ALA A 91 3.78 11.87 10.66
CA ALA A 91 3.30 11.20 11.87
C ALA A 91 3.30 12.12 13.09
N LEU A 92 4.37 12.91 13.28
CA LEU A 92 4.49 13.85 14.39
C LEU A 92 3.50 15.01 14.26
N ALA A 93 3.38 15.61 13.07
CA ALA A 93 2.45 16.72 12.83
C ALA A 93 1.01 16.28 13.12
N TYR A 94 0.58 15.16 12.57
CA TYR A 94 -0.76 14.63 12.79
C TYR A 94 -0.98 14.20 14.25
N GLY A 95 0.01 13.54 14.86
CA GLY A 95 -0.06 13.14 16.27
C GLY A 95 -0.24 14.34 17.21
N ASN A 96 0.50 15.42 16.97
CA ASN A 96 0.36 16.66 17.74
C ASN A 96 -0.98 17.34 17.47
N GLU A 97 -1.45 17.36 16.23
CA GLU A 97 -2.76 17.91 15.88
C GLU A 97 -3.90 17.21 16.61
N VAL A 98 -3.90 15.87 16.66
CA VAL A 98 -5.04 15.11 17.19
C VAL A 98 -4.94 14.75 18.68
N PHE A 99 -3.75 14.90 19.28
CA PHE A 99 -3.50 14.54 20.68
C PHE A 99 -2.78 15.62 21.52
N GLY A 100 -2.38 16.74 20.92
CA GLY A 100 -1.51 17.74 21.55
C GLY A 100 -2.19 18.58 22.63
N ASP A 101 -3.50 18.78 22.52
CA ASP A 101 -4.30 19.60 23.46
C ASP A 101 -4.99 18.76 24.56
N ASP A 102 -4.93 17.42 24.46
CA ASP A 102 -5.54 16.47 25.41
C ASP A 102 -4.67 16.20 26.65
#